data_AF-A0A7J5AAR9-F1
#
_entry.id   AF-A0A7J5AAR9-F1
#
_cell.length_a   1.000
_cell.length_b   1.000
_cell.length_c   1.000
_cell.angle_alpha   90.00
_cell.angle_beta   90.00
_cell.angle_gamma   90.00
#
_symmetry.space_group_name_H-M   'P 1'
#
loop_
_entity.id
_entity.type
_entity.pdbx_description
1 polymer ?
#
loop_
_entity_poly.entity_id
_entity_poly.type
_entity_poly.pdbx_seq_one_letter_code
_entity_poly.pdbx_strand_id
1 'polypeptide(L)'
;MPKVSKNIKCTKCGVFTENSDFCKNCGELISFKKKQEIKQEGERQKRIDEALYELENPNLAERLKQHPFFLYKIVGWILYSVFLVVSAIGAMLAWFIAMVAAG
;
A
#
# COMPACT_ATOMS: atom_id res chain seq x y z
N MET A 1 -12.92 -47.89 19.69
CA MET A 1 -13.70 -46.66 19.43
C MET A 1 -14.32 -46.77 18.04
N PRO A 2 -15.66 -46.85 17.90
CA PRO A 2 -16.29 -47.02 16.59
C PRO A 2 -16.03 -45.79 15.71
N LYS A 3 -15.47 -46.03 14.52
CA LYS A 3 -15.14 -45.01 13.52
C LYS A 3 -16.46 -44.53 12.91
N VAL A 4 -16.97 -43.39 13.36
CA VAL A 4 -18.20 -42.79 12.82
C VAL A 4 -17.95 -42.40 11.37
N SER A 5 -18.40 -43.23 10.43
CA SER A 5 -18.28 -43.00 8.99
C SER A 5 -19.23 -41.89 8.57
N LYS A 6 -18.77 -40.64 8.64
CA LYS A 6 -19.46 -39.50 8.05
C LYS A 6 -19.33 -39.61 6.53
N ASN A 7 -20.36 -40.13 5.87
CA ASN A 7 -20.46 -40.14 4.42
C ASN A 7 -20.80 -38.73 3.94
N ILE A 8 -19.88 -38.08 3.22
CA ILE A 8 -20.06 -36.71 2.72
C ILE A 8 -20.48 -36.80 1.26
N LYS A 9 -21.56 -36.10 0.92
CA LYS A 9 -22.01 -35.96 -0.47
C LYS A 9 -21.08 -34.98 -1.19
N CYS A 10 -20.45 -35.42 -2.27
CA CYS A 10 -19.70 -34.51 -3.13
C CYS A 10 -20.65 -33.51 -3.81
N THR A 11 -20.35 -32.22 -3.74
CA THR A 11 -21.15 -31.14 -4.34
C THR A 11 -21.21 -31.18 -5.87
N LYS A 12 -20.24 -31.86 -6.50
CA LYS A 12 -20.08 -31.89 -7.96
C LYS A 12 -20.61 -33.17 -8.61
N CYS A 13 -20.30 -34.34 -8.06
CA CYS A 13 -20.73 -35.62 -8.64
C CYS A 13 -21.90 -36.29 -7.89
N GLY A 14 -22.32 -35.73 -6.74
CA GLY A 14 -23.47 -36.25 -5.99
C GLY A 14 -23.27 -37.61 -5.30
N VAL A 15 -22.12 -38.26 -5.51
CA VAL A 15 -21.77 -39.55 -4.93
C VAL A 15 -21.37 -39.39 -3.47
N PHE A 16 -21.84 -40.31 -2.61
CA PHE A 16 -21.42 -40.41 -1.22
C PHE A 16 -20.02 -40.99 -1.17
N THR A 17 -19.04 -40.15 -0.79
CA THR A 17 -17.66 -40.57 -0.58
C THR A 17 -17.39 -40.64 0.93
N GLU A 18 -16.57 -41.58 1.37
CA GLU A 18 -15.98 -41.53 2.71
C GLU A 18 -15.27 -40.18 2.90
N ASN A 19 -15.23 -39.67 4.13
CA ASN A 19 -14.66 -38.36 4.47
C ASN A 19 -13.18 -38.23 4.08
N SER A 20 -12.93 -37.86 2.82
CA SER A 20 -11.63 -37.58 2.23
C SER A 20 -11.61 -36.15 1.69
N ASP A 21 -10.44 -35.52 1.73
CA ASP A 21 -10.26 -34.13 1.26
C ASP A 21 -10.62 -33.93 -0.21
N PHE A 22 -10.46 -34.99 -1.01
CA PHE A 22 -10.78 -35.05 -2.42
C PHE A 22 -11.80 -36.15 -2.68
N CYS A 23 -12.68 -35.94 -3.65
CA CYS A 23 -13.59 -36.99 -4.10
C CYS A 23 -12.82 -38.07 -4.86
N LYS A 24 -12.97 -39.34 -4.48
CA LYS A 24 -12.37 -40.48 -5.20
C LYS A 24 -12.90 -40.63 -6.64
N ASN A 25 -14.09 -40.11 -6.92
CA ASN A 25 -14.73 -40.25 -8.23
C ASN A 25 -14.42 -39.09 -9.19
N CYS A 26 -14.45 -37.83 -8.71
CA CYS A 26 -14.26 -36.66 -9.56
C CYS A 26 -13.00 -35.84 -9.26
N GLY A 27 -12.20 -36.24 -8.26
CA GLY A 27 -10.99 -35.54 -7.85
C GLY A 27 -11.21 -34.15 -7.24
N GLU A 28 -12.47 -33.72 -7.09
CA GLU A 28 -12.83 -32.39 -6.61
C GLU A 28 -12.57 -32.26 -5.11
N LEU A 29 -12.06 -31.10 -4.68
CA LEU A 29 -11.84 -30.79 -3.25
C LEU A 29 -13.21 -30.74 -2.54
N ILE A 30 -13.47 -31.69 -1.64
CA ILE A 30 -14.70 -31.75 -0.86
C ILE A 30 -14.54 -30.95 0.44
N SER A 31 -13.32 -30.92 1.01
CA SER A 31 -13.11 -30.28 2.32
C SER A 31 -13.20 -28.76 2.22
N PHE A 32 -14.21 -28.22 2.91
CA PHE A 32 -14.43 -26.77 3.04
C PHE A 32 -13.22 -26.06 3.67
N LYS A 33 -12.53 -26.73 4.59
CA LYS A 33 -11.29 -26.22 5.22
C LYS A 33 -10.19 -25.94 4.21
N LYS A 34 -9.86 -26.90 3.34
CA LYS A 34 -8.85 -26.68 2.29
C LYS A 34 -9.27 -25.64 1.27
N LYS A 35 -10.58 -25.51 0.96
CA LYS A 35 -11.07 -24.41 0.11
C LYS A 35 -10.86 -23.04 0.76
N GLN A 36 -10.98 -22.94 2.07
CA GLN A 36 -10.69 -21.69 2.78
C GLN A 36 -9.19 -21.40 2.84
N GLU A 37 -8.35 -22.40 3.09
CA GLU A 37 -6.89 -22.26 3.11
C GLU A 37 -6.35 -21.78 1.75
N ILE A 38 -6.79 -22.39 0.63
CA ILE A 38 -6.37 -21.97 -0.72
C ILE A 38 -6.82 -20.53 -1.03
N LYS A 39 -8.02 -20.12 -0.57
CA LYS A 39 -8.48 -18.74 -0.72
C LYS A 39 -7.65 -17.76 0.09
N GLN A 40 -7.31 -18.10 1.33
CA GLN A 40 -6.48 -17.27 2.20
C GLN A 40 -5.05 -17.13 1.66
N GLU A 41 -4.47 -18.21 1.13
CA GLU A 41 -3.16 -18.17 0.48
C GLU A 41 -3.18 -17.31 -0.79
N GLY A 42 -4.22 -17.43 -1.62
CA GLY A 42 -4.40 -16.60 -2.80
C GLY A 42 -4.58 -15.11 -2.48
N GLU A 43 -5.32 -14.77 -1.41
CA GLU A 43 -5.45 -13.39 -0.94
C GLU A 43 -4.12 -12.85 -0.37
N ARG A 44 -3.35 -13.70 0.31
CA ARG A 44 -2.03 -13.32 0.84
C ARG A 44 -1.05 -13.04 -0.29
N GLN A 45 -1.01 -13.86 -1.33
CA GLN A 45 -0.15 -13.61 -2.50
C GLN A 45 -0.54 -12.32 -3.20
N LYS A 46 -1.83 -12.08 -3.45
CA LYS A 46 -2.30 -10.82 -4.05
C LYS A 46 -1.86 -9.58 -3.27
N ARG A 47 -1.94 -9.62 -1.92
CA ARG A 47 -1.47 -8.51 -1.09
C ARG A 47 0.04 -8.30 -1.18
N ILE A 48 0.83 -9.37 -1.33
CA ILE A 48 2.28 -9.27 -1.51
C ILE A 48 2.58 -8.68 -2.89
N ASP A 49 1.91 -9.14 -3.94
CA ASP A 49 2.08 -8.64 -5.31
C ASP A 49 1.65 -7.17 -5.44
N GLU A 50 0.55 -6.76 -4.80
CA GLU A 50 0.11 -5.36 -4.75
C GLU A 50 1.13 -4.48 -4.02
N ALA A 51 1.65 -4.93 -2.88
CA ALA A 51 2.69 -4.20 -2.15
C ALA A 51 4.00 -4.09 -2.95
N LEU A 52 4.39 -5.15 -3.67
CA LEU A 52 5.55 -5.13 -4.56
C LEU A 52 5.33 -4.18 -5.74
N TYR A 53 4.16 -4.20 -6.36
CA TYR A 53 3.81 -3.31 -7.46
C TYR A 53 3.77 -1.84 -7.04
N GLU A 54 3.29 -1.54 -5.83
CA GLU A 54 3.28 -0.19 -5.27
C GLU A 54 4.69 0.31 -4.92
N LEU A 55 5.59 -0.60 -4.52
CA LEU A 55 7.02 -0.31 -4.32
C LEU A 55 7.77 -0.13 -5.65
N GLU A 56 7.44 -0.92 -6.68
CA GLU A 56 8.12 -0.94 -7.97
C GLU A 56 7.65 0.17 -8.91
N ASN A 57 6.41 0.63 -8.74
CA ASN A 57 5.84 1.77 -9.47
C ASN A 57 5.56 2.96 -8.54
N PRO A 58 6.59 3.55 -7.90
CA PRO A 58 6.39 4.69 -7.04
C PRO A 58 5.78 5.84 -7.85
N ASN A 59 4.84 6.54 -7.22
CA ASN A 59 4.21 7.75 -7.74
C ASN A 59 5.28 8.71 -8.32
N LEU A 60 4.94 9.46 -9.38
CA LEU A 60 5.88 10.39 -10.05
C LEU A 60 6.59 11.32 -9.05
N ALA A 61 5.91 11.71 -7.97
CA ALA A 61 6.47 12.50 -6.87
C ALA A 61 7.59 11.80 -6.09
N GLU A 62 7.46 10.50 -5.82
CA GLU A 62 8.45 9.72 -5.07
C GLU A 62 9.64 9.35 -5.98
N ARG A 63 9.39 9.14 -7.29
CA ARG A 63 10.45 9.03 -8.31
C ARG A 63 11.25 10.33 -8.49
N LEU A 64 10.60 11.48 -8.44
CA LEU A 64 11.28 12.78 -8.53
C LEU A 64 12.14 13.07 -7.29
N LYS A 65 11.73 12.62 -6.09
CA LYS A 65 12.53 12.74 -4.86
C LYS A 65 13.82 11.91 -4.89
N GLN A 66 13.80 10.76 -5.57
CA GLN A 66 14.99 9.91 -5.71
C GLN A 66 16.01 10.47 -6.70
N HIS A 67 15.64 11.46 -7.53
CA HIS A 67 16.61 12.10 -8.38
C HIS A 67 17.60 12.93 -7.53
N PRO A 68 18.91 12.86 -7.83
CA PRO A 68 19.97 13.54 -7.09
C PRO A 68 19.99 15.05 -7.39
N PHE A 69 18.82 15.69 -7.50
CA PHE A 69 18.67 17.12 -7.74
C PHE A 69 18.92 17.92 -6.47
N PHE A 70 20.04 17.61 -5.80
CA PHE A 70 20.66 18.43 -4.76
C PHE A 70 20.79 19.90 -5.22
N LEU A 71 20.93 20.13 -6.53
CA LEU A 71 20.85 21.45 -7.15
C LEU A 71 19.54 22.20 -6.85
N TYR A 72 18.37 21.57 -6.97
CA TYR A 72 17.10 22.24 -6.61
C TYR A 72 16.99 22.48 -5.11
N LYS A 73 17.54 21.58 -4.28
CA LYS A 73 17.60 21.80 -2.82
C LYS A 73 18.48 23.00 -2.47
N ILE A 74 19.64 23.16 -3.11
CA ILE A 74 20.54 24.32 -2.93
C ILE A 74 19.88 25.59 -3.46
N VAL A 75 19.35 25.57 -4.68
CA VAL A 75 18.72 26.74 -5.30
C VAL A 75 17.52 27.21 -4.48
N GLY A 76 16.69 26.28 -3.99
CA GLY A 76 15.58 26.61 -3.09
C GLY A 76 16.06 27.25 -1.79
N TRP A 77 17.14 26.75 -1.20
CA TRP A 77 17.71 27.32 0.02
C TRP A 77 18.29 28.73 -0.19
N ILE A 78 18.98 28.96 -1.33
CA ILE A 78 19.51 30.27 -1.72
C ILE A 78 18.36 31.26 -1.97
N LEU A 79 17.37 30.89 -2.80
CA LEU A 79 16.23 31.76 -3.10
C LEU A 79 15.43 32.09 -1.85
N TYR A 80 15.21 31.11 -0.97
CA TYR A 80 14.50 31.32 0.29
C TYR A 80 15.28 32.27 1.22
N SER A 81 16.60 32.07 1.36
CA SER A 81 17.45 32.93 2.18
C SER A 81 17.45 34.37 1.66
N VAL A 82 17.60 34.57 0.36
CA VAL A 82 17.56 35.90 -0.26
C VAL A 82 16.20 36.55 -0.07
N PHE A 83 15.11 35.83 -0.29
CA PHE A 83 13.76 36.34 -0.11
C PHE A 83 13.51 36.78 1.34
N LEU A 84 13.89 35.95 2.32
CA LEU A 84 13.71 36.25 3.74
C LEU A 84 14.48 37.53 4.13
N VAL A 85 15.73 37.67 3.68
CA VAL A 85 16.54 38.87 3.95
C VAL A 85 15.89 40.13 3.35
N VAL A 86 15.47 40.07 2.08
CA VAL A 86 14.82 41.22 1.41
C VAL A 86 13.50 41.57 2.08
N SER A 87 12.67 40.58 2.41
CA SER A 87 11.41 40.78 3.13
C SER A 87 11.61 41.37 4.52
N ALA A 88 12.63 40.92 5.26
CA ALA A 88 12.94 41.46 6.60
C ALA A 88 13.37 42.93 6.54
N ILE A 89 14.24 43.28 5.58
CA ILE A 89 14.66 44.67 5.37
C ILE A 89 13.47 45.54 4.95
N GLY A 90 12.67 45.07 3.99
CA GLY A 90 11.47 45.76 3.54
C GLY A 90 10.47 46.01 4.66
N ALA A 91 10.23 45.01 5.51
CA ALA A 91 9.36 45.13 6.66
C ALA A 91 9.90 46.14 7.70
N MET A 92 11.20 46.13 7.95
CA MET A 92 11.83 47.06 8.90
C MET A 92 11.74 48.52 8.42
N LEU A 93 12.00 48.76 7.13
CA LEU A 93 11.86 50.08 6.54
C LEU A 93 10.40 50.54 6.51
N ALA A 94 9.48 49.65 6.12
CA ALA A 94 8.04 49.95 6.13
C ALA A 94 7.54 50.32 7.53
N TRP A 95 7.98 49.57 8.55
CA TRP A 95 7.67 49.87 9.96
C TRP A 95 8.19 51.25 10.38
N PHE A 96 9.43 51.57 10.00
CA PHE A 96 10.04 52.86 10.34
C PHE A 96 9.29 54.02 9.70
N ILE A 97 8.93 53.91 8.42
CA ILE A 97 8.15 54.93 7.71
C ILE A 97 6.76 55.08 8.33
N ALA A 98 6.10 53.96 8.66
CA ALA A 98 4.79 53.98 9.30
C ALA A 98 4.82 54.66 10.69
N MET A 99 5.87 54.41 11.47
CA MET A 99 6.06 55.05 12.78
C MET A 99 6.29 56.56 12.65
N VAL A 100 7.06 57.00 11.65
CA VAL A 100 7.31 58.44 11.39
C VAL A 100 6.07 59.15 10.83
N ALA A 101 5.28 58.49 9.99
CA ALA A 101 4.07 59.07 9.41
C ALA A 101 2.88 59.16 10.38
N ALA A 102 2.92 58.40 11.48
CA ALA A 102 1.89 58.38 12.52
C ALA A 102 2.18 59.33 13.70
N GLY A 103 3.32 60.02 13.68
CA GLY A 103 3.74 61.01 14.69
C GLY A 103 3.62 62.45 14.23
#